data_AF-A0A3A8WF12-F1
#
_entry.id   AF-A0A3A8WF12-F1
#
_cell.length_a   1.000
_cell.length_b   1.000
_cell.length_c   1.000
_cell.angle_alpha   90.00
_cell.angle_beta   90.00
_cell.angle_gamma   90.00
#
_symmetry.space_group_name_H-M   'P 1'
#
loop_
_entity.id
_entity.type
_entity.pdbx_description
1 polymer ?
#
loop_
_entity_poly.entity_id
_entity_poly.type
_entity_poly.pdbx_seq_one_letter_code
_entity_poly.pdbx_strand_id
1 'polypeptide(L)'
;MFHKIVKKVAAVALAMAVAGSAIVGNTASAAKSYNCFLMFADSTWGCQNMKENVANTSVKNKKGTAKYTVTLKKAQATSDGKKAKAKDAKDAAVFCVDIKGILKDHKAKDIKISNVVVKCDGKVVKTAFNKMAQGQLESKQDPGKYRLEIYNQYGEGGTSKHPCAKLTAFKWKKSISVTFSLNIKK
;
A
#
# COMPACT_ATOMS: atom_id res chain seq x y z
N MET A 1 57.87 8.95 -49.10
CA MET A 1 56.81 9.46 -48.21
C MET A 1 55.48 9.45 -48.97
N PHE A 2 54.48 8.80 -48.36
CA PHE A 2 53.02 8.92 -48.50
C PHE A 2 52.39 9.28 -49.87
N HIS A 3 51.68 8.33 -50.51
CA HIS A 3 50.20 8.15 -50.53
C HIS A 3 49.49 9.14 -51.50
N LYS A 4 48.54 8.80 -52.36
CA LYS A 4 47.36 7.92 -52.20
C LYS A 4 46.67 7.77 -53.58
N ILE A 5 46.35 6.55 -53.97
CA ILE A 5 45.31 6.26 -54.99
C ILE A 5 43.97 6.24 -54.25
N VAL A 6 42.98 7.00 -54.70
CA VAL A 6 41.60 6.87 -54.20
C VAL A 6 40.69 6.48 -55.36
N LYS A 7 40.22 5.22 -55.30
CA LYS A 7 39.22 4.62 -56.19
C LYS A 7 37.81 5.10 -55.81
N LYS A 8 36.98 5.29 -56.84
CA LYS A 8 35.52 5.49 -56.75
C LYS A 8 34.87 4.37 -55.94
N VAL A 9 34.00 4.71 -55.00
CA VAL A 9 33.17 3.76 -54.26
C VAL A 9 31.71 3.97 -54.69
N ALA A 10 31.13 2.93 -55.27
CA ALA A 10 29.71 2.82 -55.59
C ALA A 10 28.91 2.48 -54.32
N ALA A 11 27.69 3.02 -54.23
CA ALA A 11 26.80 2.90 -53.08
C ALA A 11 26.38 1.45 -52.79
N VAL A 12 26.38 1.07 -51.52
CA VAL A 12 25.77 -0.17 -51.01
C VAL A 12 24.42 0.18 -50.40
N ALA A 13 23.33 -0.35 -50.97
CA ALA A 13 22.01 -0.30 -50.37
C ALA A 13 21.91 -1.35 -49.25
N LEU A 14 21.57 -0.90 -48.04
CA LEU A 14 21.40 -1.78 -46.87
C LEU A 14 19.96 -2.34 -46.88
N ALA A 15 19.82 -3.64 -47.15
CA ALA A 15 18.55 -4.34 -46.95
C ALA A 15 18.32 -4.55 -45.44
N MET A 16 17.25 -3.97 -44.89
CA MET A 16 16.84 -4.22 -43.51
C MET A 16 16.09 -5.55 -43.42
N ALA A 17 16.72 -6.56 -42.82
CA ALA A 17 16.04 -7.76 -42.37
C ALA A 17 15.24 -7.43 -41.09
N VAL A 18 13.92 -7.47 -41.18
CA VAL A 18 13.04 -7.41 -40.00
C VAL A 18 13.07 -8.78 -39.34
N ALA A 19 14.01 -8.99 -38.42
CA ALA A 19 13.93 -10.09 -37.47
C ALA A 19 12.80 -9.76 -36.49
N GLY A 20 11.64 -10.40 -36.67
CA GLY A 20 10.55 -10.37 -35.72
C GLY A 20 10.99 -11.02 -34.41
N SER A 21 11.52 -10.22 -33.49
CA SER A 21 11.64 -10.64 -32.10
C SER A 21 10.23 -10.74 -31.53
N ALA A 22 9.69 -11.94 -31.51
CA ALA A 22 8.60 -12.27 -30.60
C ALA A 22 9.11 -11.94 -29.19
N ILE A 23 8.65 -10.81 -28.65
CA ILE A 23 8.77 -10.53 -27.23
C ILE A 23 7.93 -11.62 -26.58
N VAL A 24 8.58 -12.71 -26.15
CA VAL A 24 7.98 -13.66 -25.23
C VAL A 24 7.71 -12.85 -23.98
N GLY A 25 6.48 -12.32 -23.88
CA GLY A 25 6.02 -11.59 -22.72
C GLY A 25 6.16 -12.53 -21.53
N ASN A 26 7.15 -12.27 -20.69
CA ASN A 26 7.31 -12.92 -19.40
C ASN A 26 6.10 -12.49 -18.56
N THR A 27 4.95 -13.15 -18.74
CA THR A 27 3.79 -12.98 -17.88
C THR A 27 4.17 -13.57 -16.54
N ALA A 28 4.67 -12.72 -15.65
CA ALA A 28 4.95 -13.11 -14.29
C ALA A 28 3.67 -13.72 -13.71
N SER A 29 3.78 -14.92 -13.16
CA SER A 29 2.66 -15.57 -12.49
C SER A 29 2.17 -14.70 -11.33
N ALA A 30 0.85 -14.60 -11.18
CA ALA A 30 0.24 -13.80 -10.13
C ALA A 30 0.76 -14.23 -8.74
N ALA A 31 0.93 -13.27 -7.83
CA ALA A 31 1.43 -13.58 -6.50
C ALA A 31 0.46 -14.49 -5.75
N LYS A 32 0.99 -15.44 -4.95
CA LYS A 32 0.13 -16.32 -4.12
C LYS A 32 -0.54 -15.57 -2.96
N SER A 33 0.12 -14.51 -2.48
CA SER A 33 -0.36 -13.65 -1.41
C SER A 33 0.31 -12.29 -1.45
N TYR A 34 -0.30 -11.31 -0.78
CA TYR A 34 0.18 -9.94 -0.66
C TYR A 34 0.53 -9.62 0.79
N ASN A 35 1.44 -8.69 1.00
CA ASN A 35 1.69 -8.13 2.33
C ASN A 35 0.65 -7.06 2.64
N CYS A 36 -0.07 -7.21 3.75
CA CYS A 36 -1.01 -6.20 4.24
C CYS A 36 -0.53 -5.66 5.58
N PHE A 37 -0.31 -4.36 5.68
CA PHE A 37 0.26 -3.75 6.87
C PHE A 37 -0.51 -2.53 7.35
N LEU A 38 -0.45 -2.29 8.66
CA LEU A 38 -1.09 -1.16 9.33
C LEU A 38 -0.06 -0.04 9.48
N MET A 39 -0.32 1.07 8.78
CA MET A 39 0.42 2.32 8.93
C MET A 39 -0.28 3.20 9.95
N PHE A 40 0.47 3.68 10.94
CA PHE A 40 -0.08 4.52 12.01
C PHE A 40 0.93 5.57 12.45
N ALA A 41 0.46 6.76 12.78
CA ALA A 41 1.17 7.73 13.59
C ALA A 41 0.18 8.56 14.38
N ASP A 42 0.47 8.82 15.65
CA ASP A 42 -0.18 9.89 16.40
C ASP A 42 0.35 11.26 15.96
N SER A 43 -0.35 12.34 16.34
CA SER A 43 -0.01 13.72 15.99
C SER A 43 1.35 14.19 16.51
N THR A 44 1.86 13.54 17.55
CA THR A 44 3.19 13.83 18.12
C THR A 44 4.31 13.02 17.49
N TRP A 45 3.99 12.07 16.60
CA TRP A 45 4.92 11.08 16.04
C TRP A 45 5.64 10.21 17.08
N GLY A 46 5.19 10.28 18.35
CA GLY A 46 5.72 9.52 19.48
C GLY A 46 5.25 8.07 19.51
N CYS A 47 4.21 7.73 18.75
CA CYS A 47 3.74 6.37 18.55
C CYS A 47 3.42 6.14 17.06
N GLN A 48 4.31 5.44 16.36
CA GLN A 48 4.14 5.23 14.92
C GLN A 48 4.61 3.86 14.43
N ASN A 49 4.06 3.44 13.29
CA ASN A 49 4.60 2.44 12.40
C ASN A 49 4.47 2.91 10.95
N MET A 50 5.61 3.15 10.29
CA MET A 50 5.70 3.45 8.86
C MET A 50 6.32 2.30 8.05
N LYS A 51 6.58 1.15 8.69
CA LYS A 51 7.29 0.02 8.09
C LYS A 51 6.33 -1.09 7.69
N GLU A 52 6.50 -1.59 6.47
CA GLU A 52 5.63 -2.60 5.88
C GLU A 52 5.72 -3.98 6.54
N ASN A 53 6.84 -4.28 7.21
CA ASN A 53 7.16 -5.60 7.76
C ASN A 53 7.06 -5.68 9.29
N VAL A 54 6.39 -4.72 9.94
CA VAL A 54 6.28 -4.63 11.40
C VAL A 54 4.91 -5.07 11.89
N ALA A 55 3.85 -4.34 11.51
CA ALA A 55 2.47 -4.67 11.85
C ALA A 55 1.75 -5.15 10.59
N ASN A 56 2.00 -6.39 10.20
CA ASN A 56 1.55 -6.94 8.93
C ASN A 56 0.95 -8.35 9.03
N THR A 57 0.26 -8.74 7.96
CA THR A 57 -0.31 -10.07 7.75
C THR A 57 -0.27 -10.43 6.26
N SER A 58 -0.46 -11.70 5.94
CA SER A 58 -0.52 -12.19 4.57
C SER A 58 -1.97 -12.31 4.09
N VAL A 59 -2.29 -11.62 2.99
CA VAL A 59 -3.60 -11.67 2.33
C VAL A 59 -3.51 -12.59 1.12
N LYS A 60 -4.34 -13.63 1.07
CA LYS A 60 -4.28 -14.61 -0.03
C LYS A 60 -4.82 -13.99 -1.32
N ASN A 61 -4.16 -14.29 -2.43
CA ASN A 61 -4.70 -14.02 -3.76
C ASN A 61 -5.78 -15.07 -4.09
N LYS A 62 -6.98 -14.87 -3.55
CA LYS A 62 -8.12 -15.77 -3.74
C LYS A 62 -9.36 -14.95 -4.05
N LYS A 63 -9.98 -15.25 -5.19
CA LYS A 63 -11.28 -14.69 -5.59
C LYS A 63 -12.35 -14.95 -4.51
N GLY A 64 -13.27 -14.01 -4.35
CA GLY A 64 -14.29 -14.01 -3.32
C GLY A 64 -13.91 -13.16 -2.10
N THR A 65 -14.64 -13.36 -1.00
CA THR A 65 -14.50 -12.55 0.22
C THR A 65 -13.75 -13.33 1.30
N ALA A 66 -12.77 -12.69 1.95
CA ALA A 66 -12.08 -13.22 3.11
C ALA A 66 -11.87 -12.13 4.18
N LYS A 67 -11.88 -12.52 5.45
CA LYS A 67 -11.67 -11.63 6.59
C LYS A 67 -10.21 -11.63 7.02
N TYR A 68 -9.68 -10.45 7.29
CA TYR A 68 -8.31 -10.25 7.74
C TYR A 68 -8.25 -9.30 8.93
N THR A 69 -7.25 -9.47 9.78
CA THR A 69 -6.96 -8.58 10.91
C THR A 69 -5.48 -8.22 10.89
N VAL A 70 -5.19 -6.94 11.00
CA VAL A 70 -3.83 -6.42 11.18
C VAL A 70 -3.76 -5.70 12.51
N THR A 71 -2.70 -5.93 13.28
CA THR A 71 -2.54 -5.36 14.63
C THR A 71 -1.16 -4.77 14.78
N LEU A 72 -1.10 -3.53 15.26
CA LEU A 72 0.11 -2.88 15.74
C LEU A 72 0.11 -2.92 17.27
N LYS A 73 1.11 -3.58 17.86
CA LYS A 73 1.35 -3.58 19.31
C LYS A 73 2.29 -2.44 19.68
N LYS A 74 2.18 -1.90 20.90
CA LYS A 74 3.06 -0.81 21.38
C LYS A 74 4.54 -1.15 21.29
N ALA A 75 4.91 -2.40 21.58
CA ALA A 75 6.28 -2.88 21.50
C ALA A 75 6.87 -2.87 20.08
N GLN A 76 6.01 -2.83 19.05
CA GLN A 76 6.41 -2.77 17.64
C GLN A 76 6.46 -1.32 17.12
N ALA A 77 5.78 -0.40 17.78
CA ALA A 77 5.76 1.01 17.41
C ALA A 77 7.05 1.71 17.86
N THR A 78 7.39 2.79 17.16
CA THR A 78 8.55 3.64 17.46
C THR A 78 8.12 5.07 17.82
N SER A 79 9.04 5.84 18.40
CA SER A 79 8.95 7.30 18.53
C SER A 79 9.89 7.95 17.51
N ASP A 80 9.39 8.94 16.76
CA ASP A 80 10.15 9.73 15.77
C ASP A 80 10.90 8.87 14.73
N GLY A 81 10.37 7.69 14.37
CA GLY A 81 11.01 6.74 13.46
C GLY A 81 12.31 6.10 13.98
N LYS A 82 12.77 6.50 15.17
CA LYS A 82 13.99 5.99 15.83
C LYS A 82 13.66 4.70 16.60
N LYS A 83 14.67 3.89 16.93
CA LYS A 83 14.51 2.67 17.76
C LYS A 83 14.10 2.96 19.22
N ALA A 84 13.68 4.19 19.54
CA ALA A 84 13.18 4.57 20.85
C ALA A 84 11.81 3.95 21.11
N LYS A 85 11.53 3.63 22.39
CA LYS A 85 10.25 3.08 22.82
C LYS A 85 9.11 4.06 22.49
N ALA A 86 8.06 3.58 21.85
CA ALA A 86 6.87 4.39 21.57
C ALA A 86 6.20 4.89 22.86
N LYS A 87 5.66 6.10 22.78
CA LYS A 87 4.76 6.68 23.78
C LYS A 87 3.35 6.09 23.64
N ASP A 88 2.46 6.46 24.55
CA ASP A 88 1.02 6.20 24.37
C ASP A 88 0.50 7.03 23.19
N ALA A 89 -0.22 6.42 22.26
CA ALA A 89 -0.88 7.14 21.18
C ALA A 89 -2.04 7.97 21.75
N LYS A 90 -2.10 9.25 21.38
CA LYS A 90 -3.11 10.21 21.87
C LYS A 90 -4.26 10.44 20.91
N ASP A 91 -4.02 10.22 19.63
CA ASP A 91 -4.94 10.42 18.51
C ASP A 91 -4.37 9.69 17.27
N ALA A 92 -4.87 10.03 16.07
CA ALA A 92 -4.28 9.63 14.81
C ALA A 92 -4.00 10.86 13.93
N ALA A 93 -2.78 10.97 13.41
CA ALA A 93 -2.41 11.83 12.29
C ALA A 93 -2.35 11.03 10.97
N VAL A 94 -1.91 9.77 11.05
CA VAL A 94 -1.89 8.81 9.95
C VAL A 94 -2.48 7.49 10.45
N PHE A 95 -3.44 6.92 9.72
CA PHE A 95 -4.01 5.61 10.01
C PHE A 95 -4.55 4.96 8.73
N CYS A 96 -3.77 4.02 8.20
CA CYS A 96 -4.05 3.32 6.94
C CYS A 96 -3.82 1.82 7.08
N VAL A 97 -4.45 1.05 6.20
CA VAL A 97 -4.10 -0.34 5.92
C VAL A 97 -3.75 -0.46 4.44
N ASP A 98 -2.54 -0.92 4.17
CA ASP A 98 -1.96 -0.96 2.84
C ASP A 98 -1.74 -2.41 2.41
N ILE A 99 -2.27 -2.80 1.25
CA ILE A 99 -2.06 -4.12 0.63
C ILE A 99 -1.11 -3.96 -0.55
N LYS A 100 0.15 -4.37 -0.35
CA LYS A 100 1.25 -4.17 -1.29
C LYS A 100 1.23 -5.18 -2.42
N GLY A 101 1.35 -4.69 -3.66
CA GLY A 101 1.50 -5.51 -4.86
C GLY A 101 0.19 -6.08 -5.42
N ILE A 102 -0.94 -5.97 -4.72
CA ILE A 102 -2.23 -6.51 -5.20
C ILE A 102 -2.68 -5.89 -6.52
N LEU A 103 -2.34 -4.62 -6.78
CA LEU A 103 -2.71 -3.94 -8.02
C LEU A 103 -1.86 -4.36 -9.24
N LYS A 104 -0.82 -5.16 -9.03
CA LYS A 104 -0.07 -5.78 -10.14
C LYS A 104 -0.87 -6.92 -10.78
N ASP A 105 -1.73 -7.57 -9.99
CA ASP A 105 -2.50 -8.73 -10.43
C ASP A 105 -3.99 -8.42 -10.63
N HIS A 106 -4.52 -7.37 -9.97
CA HIS A 106 -5.94 -7.02 -9.97
C HIS A 106 -6.17 -5.54 -10.26
N LYS A 107 -7.25 -5.20 -10.97
CA LYS A 107 -7.65 -3.80 -11.15
C LYS A 107 -8.27 -3.28 -9.85
N ALA A 108 -8.05 -2.02 -9.51
CA ALA A 108 -8.59 -1.41 -8.28
C ALA A 108 -10.12 -1.56 -8.16
N LYS A 109 -10.86 -1.46 -9.28
CA LYS A 109 -12.32 -1.64 -9.33
C LYS A 109 -12.81 -3.05 -8.98
N ASP A 110 -11.92 -4.04 -9.07
CA ASP A 110 -12.21 -5.45 -8.82
C ASP A 110 -11.83 -5.85 -7.38
N ILE A 111 -11.37 -4.89 -6.57
CA ILE A 111 -11.05 -5.04 -5.15
C ILE A 111 -12.03 -4.18 -4.34
N LYS A 112 -12.60 -4.74 -3.27
CA LYS A 112 -13.43 -4.00 -2.33
C LYS A 112 -13.16 -4.41 -0.89
N ILE A 113 -12.89 -3.43 -0.05
CA ILE A 113 -12.85 -3.56 1.40
C ILE A 113 -14.22 -3.18 1.98
N SER A 114 -14.65 -3.93 2.99
CA SER A 114 -15.92 -3.74 3.72
C SER A 114 -15.82 -4.26 5.15
N ASN A 115 -16.87 -4.06 5.96
CA ASN A 115 -16.97 -4.56 7.34
C ASN A 115 -15.76 -4.19 8.19
N VAL A 116 -15.30 -2.93 8.09
CA VAL A 116 -14.15 -2.43 8.82
C VAL A 116 -14.50 -2.26 10.30
N VAL A 117 -13.71 -2.89 11.17
CA VAL A 117 -13.80 -2.79 12.63
C VAL A 117 -12.45 -2.37 13.16
N VAL A 118 -12.41 -1.20 13.80
CA VAL A 118 -11.22 -0.69 14.49
C VAL A 118 -11.33 -1.01 15.97
N LYS A 119 -10.25 -1.53 16.57
CA LYS A 119 -10.14 -1.68 18.02
C LYS A 119 -8.88 -1.03 18.57
N CYS A 120 -9.06 -0.23 19.61
CA CYS A 120 -7.98 0.35 20.43
C CYS A 120 -8.00 -0.32 21.80
N ASP A 121 -6.89 -0.95 22.18
CA ASP A 121 -6.77 -1.74 23.42
C ASP A 121 -7.90 -2.78 23.60
N GLY A 122 -8.29 -3.41 22.49
CA GLY A 122 -9.37 -4.42 22.44
C GLY A 122 -10.79 -3.85 22.38
N LYS A 123 -10.98 -2.55 22.61
CA LYS A 123 -12.29 -1.88 22.58
C LYS A 123 -12.61 -1.37 21.18
N VAL A 124 -13.84 -1.64 20.71
CA VAL A 124 -14.31 -1.17 19.41
C VAL A 124 -14.44 0.35 19.40
N VAL A 125 -13.88 0.99 18.38
CA VAL A 125 -14.05 2.41 18.11
C VAL A 125 -15.17 2.58 17.09
N LYS A 126 -16.17 3.42 17.40
CA LYS A 126 -17.27 3.72 16.46
C LYS A 126 -16.73 4.58 15.31
N THR A 127 -16.79 4.06 14.09
CA THR A 127 -16.32 4.73 12.87
C THR A 127 -17.42 4.75 11.80
N ALA A 128 -17.39 5.78 10.96
CA ALA A 128 -18.26 5.91 9.79
C ALA A 128 -17.51 5.44 8.53
N PHE A 129 -17.80 4.23 8.04
CA PHE A 129 -17.09 3.65 6.89
C PHE A 129 -17.20 4.48 5.60
N ASN A 130 -18.32 5.15 5.38
CA ASN A 130 -18.54 6.06 4.24
C ASN A 130 -17.65 7.32 4.27
N LYS A 131 -16.93 7.56 5.37
CA LYS A 131 -15.93 8.63 5.52
C LYS A 131 -14.49 8.12 5.42
N MET A 132 -14.31 6.82 5.16
CA MET A 132 -13.01 6.23 4.83
C MET A 132 -12.83 6.25 3.30
N ALA A 133 -11.59 6.27 2.84
CA ALA A 133 -11.27 6.11 1.43
C ALA A 133 -10.65 4.74 1.18
N GLN A 134 -10.84 4.19 -0.01
CA GLN A 134 -10.14 2.98 -0.43
C GLN A 134 -9.82 3.02 -1.93
N GLY A 135 -8.76 2.35 -2.33
CA GLY A 135 -8.36 2.27 -3.75
C GLY A 135 -6.86 2.44 -3.97
N GLN A 136 -6.51 2.80 -5.20
CA GLN A 136 -5.16 3.23 -5.57
C GLN A 136 -5.00 4.73 -5.22
N LEU A 137 -4.83 5.01 -3.93
CA LEU A 137 -4.82 6.39 -3.40
C LEU A 137 -3.45 7.07 -3.47
N GLU A 138 -2.38 6.35 -3.78
CA GLU A 138 -1.01 6.90 -3.91
C GLU A 138 -0.37 6.40 -5.21
N SER A 139 -1.05 6.63 -6.33
CA SER A 139 -0.68 6.07 -7.64
C SER A 139 0.70 6.49 -8.13
N LYS A 140 1.18 7.68 -7.72
CA LYS A 140 2.49 8.20 -8.13
C LYS A 140 3.64 7.59 -7.34
N GLN A 141 3.45 7.38 -6.04
CA GLN A 141 4.48 6.88 -5.12
C GLN A 141 4.53 5.35 -5.11
N ASP A 142 3.37 4.70 -5.20
CA ASP A 142 3.26 3.25 -5.15
C ASP A 142 2.04 2.74 -5.95
N PRO A 143 2.17 2.66 -7.29
CA PRO A 143 1.06 2.26 -8.16
C PRO A 143 0.57 0.83 -7.89
N GLY A 144 1.38 -0.03 -7.27
CA GLY A 144 1.05 -1.44 -7.02
C GLY A 144 0.21 -1.68 -5.76
N LYS A 145 -0.17 -0.63 -5.02
CA LYS A 145 -0.77 -0.73 -3.69
C LYS A 145 -2.23 -0.34 -3.65
N TYR A 146 -3.03 -1.18 -3.01
CA TYR A 146 -4.40 -0.85 -2.64
C TYR A 146 -4.43 -0.42 -1.17
N ARG A 147 -5.00 0.75 -0.88
CA ARG A 147 -5.08 1.32 0.47
C ARG A 147 -6.52 1.32 0.97
N LEU A 148 -6.71 1.05 2.25
CA LEU A 148 -7.81 1.57 3.07
C LEU A 148 -7.25 2.71 3.91
N GLU A 149 -7.71 3.94 3.64
CA GLU A 149 -7.36 5.11 4.43
C GLU A 149 -8.49 5.36 5.44
N ILE A 150 -8.20 5.18 6.72
CA ILE A 150 -9.17 5.41 7.82
C ILE A 150 -9.13 6.88 8.21
N TYR A 151 -7.92 7.43 8.34
CA TYR A 151 -7.66 8.86 8.46
C TYR A 151 -6.21 9.14 8.04
N ASN A 152 -5.96 10.18 7.26
CA ASN A 152 -4.60 10.62 6.95
C ASN A 152 -4.57 12.12 6.73
N GLN A 153 -3.88 12.84 7.61
CA GLN A 153 -3.70 14.28 7.50
C GLN A 153 -2.98 14.69 6.19
N TYR A 154 -2.12 13.81 5.66
CA TYR A 154 -1.27 14.07 4.49
C TYR A 154 -1.70 13.26 3.26
N GLY A 155 -2.80 12.52 3.35
CA GLY A 155 -3.23 11.58 2.31
C GLY A 155 -4.06 12.23 1.21
N GLU A 156 -4.07 11.58 0.04
CA GLU A 156 -4.86 12.01 -1.11
C GLU A 156 -6.32 11.50 -1.05
N GLY A 157 -6.66 10.63 -0.09
CA GLY A 157 -8.00 10.06 0.06
C GLY A 157 -9.06 11.04 0.62
N GLY A 158 -8.67 12.25 1.01
CA GLY A 158 -9.58 13.29 1.50
C GLY A 158 -10.13 13.06 2.92
N THR A 159 -9.67 12.02 3.61
CA THR A 159 -10.16 11.63 4.94
C THR A 159 -9.85 12.65 6.03
N SER A 160 -8.86 13.52 5.83
CA SER A 160 -8.54 14.64 6.72
C SER A 160 -9.65 15.70 6.80
N LYS A 161 -10.38 15.92 5.71
CA LYS A 161 -11.48 16.90 5.63
C LYS A 161 -12.75 16.39 6.31
N HIS A 162 -12.96 15.08 6.32
CA HIS A 162 -14.17 14.44 6.83
C HIS A 162 -13.81 13.18 7.63
N PRO A 163 -13.23 13.31 8.83
CA PRO A 163 -12.75 12.15 9.57
C PRO A 163 -13.90 11.21 9.95
N CYS A 164 -13.64 9.89 9.89
CA CYS A 164 -14.64 8.86 10.18
C CYS A 164 -15.00 8.75 11.67
N ALA A 165 -14.21 9.37 12.55
CA ALA A 165 -14.41 9.49 13.99
C ALA A 165 -13.61 10.70 14.52
N LYS A 166 -13.83 11.08 15.79
CA LYS A 166 -12.90 12.03 16.46
C LYS A 166 -11.51 11.40 16.53
N LEU A 167 -10.45 12.15 16.22
CA LEU A 167 -9.09 11.60 16.15
C LEU A 167 -8.62 11.00 17.48
N THR A 168 -8.99 11.63 18.60
CA THR A 168 -8.71 11.15 19.96
C THR A 168 -9.44 9.85 20.32
N ALA A 169 -10.40 9.40 19.50
CA ALA A 169 -11.01 8.08 19.65
C ALA A 169 -10.03 6.95 19.28
N PHE A 170 -8.97 7.26 18.52
CA PHE A 170 -7.89 6.34 18.18
C PHE A 170 -6.73 6.35 19.16
N LYS A 171 -6.92 6.84 20.40
CA LYS A 171 -5.91 6.71 21.47
C LYS A 171 -5.76 5.27 21.92
N TRP A 172 -4.54 4.82 22.20
CA TRP A 172 -4.28 3.45 22.68
C TRP A 172 -2.93 3.37 23.43
N LYS A 173 -2.82 2.37 24.32
CA LYS A 173 -1.63 2.13 25.15
C LYS A 173 -0.99 0.75 24.96
N LYS A 174 -1.74 -0.22 24.43
CA LYS A 174 -1.29 -1.60 24.24
C LYS A 174 -1.26 -1.96 22.76
N SER A 175 -2.34 -1.70 22.04
CA SER A 175 -2.42 -2.03 20.61
C SER A 175 -3.57 -1.32 19.88
N ILE A 176 -3.40 -1.14 18.58
CA ILE A 176 -4.48 -0.82 17.64
C ILE A 176 -4.61 -1.95 16.61
N SER A 177 -5.83 -2.30 16.23
CA SER A 177 -6.09 -3.31 15.21
C SER A 177 -7.21 -2.89 14.26
N VAL A 178 -7.10 -3.36 13.03
CA VAL A 178 -8.12 -3.20 11.98
C VAL A 178 -8.48 -4.58 11.48
N THR A 179 -9.77 -4.93 11.63
CA THR A 179 -10.34 -6.11 10.99
C THR A 179 -11.21 -5.67 9.83
N PHE A 180 -11.12 -6.35 8.69
CA PHE A 180 -11.90 -6.00 7.50
C PHE A 180 -12.16 -7.23 6.63
N SER A 181 -13.15 -7.13 5.75
CA SER A 181 -13.41 -8.09 4.68
C SER A 181 -12.84 -7.56 3.37
N LEU A 182 -11.95 -8.33 2.75
CA LEU A 182 -11.43 -8.07 1.41
C LEU A 182 -12.19 -8.96 0.42
N ASN A 183 -12.79 -8.34 -0.59
CA ASN A 183 -13.38 -9.02 -1.73
C ASN A 183 -12.49 -8.78 -2.96
N ILE A 184 -12.11 -9.87 -3.62
CA ILE A 184 -11.50 -9.86 -4.95
C ILE A 184 -12.54 -10.42 -5.92
N LYS A 185 -12.92 -9.65 -6.94
CA LYS A 185 -13.97 -10.04 -7.88
C LYS A 185 -13.64 -11.35 -8.59
N LYS A 186 -14.67 -12.14 -8.86
CA LYS A 186 -14.56 -13.38 -9.65
C LYS A 186 -14.12 -13.09 -11.08
#